data_AF-A0A934ULZ1-F1
#
_entry.id   AF-A0A934ULZ1-F1
#
_cell.length_a   1.000
_cell.length_b   1.000
_cell.length_c   1.000
_cell.angle_alpha   90.00
_cell.angle_beta   90.00
_cell.angle_gamma   90.00
#
_symmetry.space_group_name_H-M   'P 1'
#
loop_
_entity.id
_entity.type
_entity.pdbx_description
1 polymer ?
#
loop_
_entity_poly.entity_id
_entity_poly.type
_entity_poly.pdbx_seq_one_letter_code
_entity_poly.pdbx_strand_id
1 'polypeptide(L)'
;MRPGDKVICINDKIDADKSTEIRRDFEIWITKDKEYTIREILDNNGIVTGVLLDEVHNFPKFFKLIGRMQEPAFAIWRFRKLNYAAAPAEALTEEKELISVDSEPLKKAEPVDK
;
A
#
# COMPACT_ATOMS: atom_id res chain seq x y z
N MET A 1 14.13 -8.40 -3.59
CA MET A 1 12.82 -8.60 -2.92
C MET A 1 12.62 -10.08 -2.69
N ARG A 2 11.80 -10.48 -1.71
CA ARG A 2 11.46 -11.88 -1.40
C ARG A 2 10.00 -11.99 -0.90
N PRO A 3 9.41 -13.20 -0.87
CA PRO A 3 8.13 -13.40 -0.19
C PRO A 3 8.11 -12.82 1.23
N GLY A 4 7.00 -12.19 1.60
CA GLY A 4 6.79 -11.45 2.85
C GLY A 4 7.29 -9.99 2.84
N ASP A 5 8.07 -9.57 1.83
CA ASP A 5 8.48 -8.16 1.74
C ASP A 5 7.26 -7.27 1.42
N LYS A 6 7.14 -6.14 2.14
CA LYS A 6 6.22 -5.07 1.80
C LYS A 6 6.78 -4.21 0.67
N VAL A 7 5.94 -3.85 -0.28
CA VAL A 7 6.31 -3.08 -1.47
C VAL A 7 5.25 -2.03 -1.80
N ILE A 8 5.65 -0.94 -2.44
CA ILE A 8 4.73 0.06 -3.00
C ILE A 8 4.76 -0.03 -4.53
N CYS A 9 3.60 0.04 -5.17
CA CYS A 9 3.50 0.08 -6.63
C CYS A 9 3.90 1.47 -7.14
N ILE A 10 5.03 1.55 -7.85
CA ILE A 10 5.55 2.79 -8.43
C ILE A 10 5.13 2.99 -9.90
N ASN A 11 4.69 1.92 -10.57
CA ASN A 11 4.24 1.96 -11.97
C ASN A 11 3.12 0.96 -12.25
N ASP A 12 1.90 1.45 -12.35
CA ASP A 12 0.69 0.70 -12.74
C ASP A 12 0.34 0.87 -14.22
N LYS A 13 1.17 1.55 -15.02
CA LYS A 13 0.83 1.81 -16.44
C LYS A 13 0.76 0.51 -17.22
N ILE A 14 -0.33 0.36 -17.97
CA ILE A 14 -0.51 -0.71 -18.95
C ILE A 14 -0.01 -0.18 -20.30
N ASP A 15 0.83 -0.97 -20.97
CA ASP A 15 1.27 -0.68 -22.34
C ASP A 15 0.04 -0.67 -23.26
N ALA A 16 -0.13 0.40 -24.04
CA ALA A 16 -1.33 0.63 -24.86
C ALA A 16 -1.56 -0.52 -25.86
N ASP A 17 -0.47 -1.00 -26.47
CA ASP A 17 -0.50 -2.05 -27.50
C ASP A 17 -0.89 -3.41 -26.92
N LYS A 18 -0.66 -3.61 -25.62
CA LYS A 18 -0.97 -4.86 -24.89
C LYS A 18 -2.20 -4.74 -24.02
N SER A 19 -2.88 -3.60 -24.06
CA SER A 19 -3.88 -3.25 -23.05
C SER A 19 -5.12 -4.15 -23.07
N THR A 20 -5.54 -4.61 -24.25
CA THR A 20 -6.65 -5.55 -24.41
C THR A 20 -6.33 -6.92 -23.81
N GLU A 21 -5.14 -7.45 -24.09
CA GLU A 21 -4.72 -8.75 -23.56
C GLU A 21 -4.53 -8.69 -22.05
N ILE A 22 -3.84 -7.66 -21.56
CA ILE A 22 -3.58 -7.46 -20.13
C ILE A 22 -4.90 -7.35 -19.34
N ARG A 23 -5.88 -6.57 -19.82
CA ARG A 23 -7.18 -6.44 -19.14
C ARG A 23 -8.04 -7.69 -19.21
N ARG A 24 -7.81 -8.57 -20.18
CA ARG A 24 -8.49 -9.87 -20.25
C ARG A 24 -7.86 -10.87 -19.29
N ASP A 25 -6.54 -10.84 -19.19
CA ASP A 25 -5.79 -11.84 -18.43
C ASP A 25 -5.72 -11.49 -16.93
N PHE A 26 -5.76 -10.21 -16.56
CA PHE A 26 -5.79 -9.73 -15.17
C PHE A 26 -7.20 -9.24 -14.78
N GLU A 27 -7.88 -9.97 -13.90
CA GLU A 27 -9.16 -9.53 -13.33
C GLU A 27 -8.99 -8.33 -12.37
N ILE A 28 -7.88 -8.31 -11.65
CA ILE A 28 -7.51 -7.28 -10.69
C ILE A 28 -6.13 -6.74 -11.06
N TRP A 29 -6.08 -5.44 -11.34
CA TRP A 29 -4.86 -4.71 -11.62
C TRP A 29 -4.35 -3.98 -10.39
N ILE A 30 -3.03 -3.80 -10.30
CA ILE A 30 -2.38 -3.02 -9.24
C ILE A 30 -2.64 -1.52 -9.42
N THR A 31 -2.79 -0.82 -8.30
CA THR A 31 -2.93 0.63 -8.24
C THR A 31 -1.61 1.28 -7.86
N LYS A 32 -1.22 2.35 -8.56
CA LYS A 32 -0.07 3.19 -8.17
C LYS A 32 -0.20 3.71 -6.74
N ASP A 33 0.93 3.83 -6.06
CA ASP A 33 1.08 4.35 -4.70
C ASP A 33 0.36 3.53 -3.61
N LYS A 34 -0.22 2.38 -3.96
CA LYS A 34 -0.75 1.40 -3.02
C LYS A 34 0.34 0.42 -2.57
N GLU A 35 0.29 0.05 -1.30
CA GLU A 35 1.16 -0.94 -0.69
C GLU A 35 0.63 -2.36 -0.88
N TYR A 36 1.54 -3.31 -1.02
CA TYR A 36 1.28 -4.73 -1.20
C TYR A 36 2.32 -5.58 -0.47
N THR A 37 2.03 -6.86 -0.33
CA THR A 37 2.93 -7.86 0.24
C THR A 37 3.26 -8.90 -0.81
N ILE A 38 4.54 -9.20 -1.02
CA ILE A 38 4.94 -10.23 -1.99
C ILE A 38 4.55 -11.60 -1.43
N ARG A 39 3.68 -12.31 -2.14
CA ARG A 39 3.30 -13.70 -1.86
C ARG A 39 4.32 -14.68 -2.42
N GLU A 40 4.68 -14.51 -3.69
CA GLU A 40 5.57 -15.42 -4.41
C GLU A 40 6.38 -14.67 -5.47
N ILE A 41 7.60 -15.14 -5.74
CA ILE A 41 8.44 -14.67 -6.85
C ILE A 41 8.54 -15.81 -7.87
N LEU A 42 8.11 -15.55 -9.10
CA LEU A 42 8.10 -16.50 -10.19
C LEU A 42 9.25 -16.20 -11.14
N ASP A 43 10.15 -17.18 -11.28
CA ASP A 43 11.15 -17.18 -12.35
C ASP A 43 10.50 -17.71 -13.64
N ASN A 44 10.31 -16.81 -14.61
CA ASN A 44 9.67 -17.12 -15.89
C ASN A 44 10.73 -17.41 -16.96
N ASN A 45 11.64 -18.34 -16.68
CA ASN A 45 12.70 -18.79 -17.60
C ASN A 45 13.55 -17.63 -18.15
N GLY A 46 13.89 -16.64 -17.32
CA GLY A 46 14.75 -15.52 -17.72
C GLY A 46 14.08 -14.41 -18.56
N ILE A 47 12.75 -14.43 -18.79
CA ILE A 47 12.06 -13.35 -19.50
C ILE A 47 11.93 -12.11 -18.61
N VAL A 48 11.11 -12.21 -17.56
CA VAL A 48 10.91 -11.17 -16.54
C VAL A 48 10.48 -11.87 -15.25
N THR A 49 11.15 -11.52 -14.14
CA THR A 49 10.76 -11.98 -12.81
C THR A 49 9.36 -11.47 -12.46
N GLY A 50 8.42 -12.41 -12.29
CA GLY A 50 7.05 -12.13 -11.91
C GLY A 50 6.91 -12.11 -10.38
N VAL A 51 5.99 -11.29 -9.87
CA VAL A 51 5.60 -11.28 -8.46
C VAL A 51 4.09 -11.47 -8.33
N LEU A 52 3.70 -12.33 -7.39
CA LEU A 52 2.34 -12.46 -6.90
C LEU A 52 2.23 -11.69 -5.58
N LEU A 53 1.05 -11.15 -5.32
CA LEU A 53 0.78 -10.34 -4.12
C LEU A 53 -0.25 -11.04 -3.24
N ASP A 54 -0.26 -10.75 -1.94
CA ASP A 54 -1.28 -11.29 -1.02
C ASP A 54 -2.64 -10.58 -1.18
N GLU A 55 -2.61 -9.31 -1.59
CA GLU A 55 -3.83 -8.50 -1.72
C GLU A 55 -4.50 -8.63 -3.10
N VAL A 56 -3.85 -9.33 -4.05
CA VAL A 56 -4.31 -9.46 -5.43
C VAL A 56 -4.21 -10.92 -5.87
N HIS A 57 -5.37 -11.51 -6.15
CA HIS A 57 -5.48 -12.87 -6.66
C HIS A 57 -6.23 -12.87 -8.00
N ASN A 58 -5.54 -13.28 -9.05
CA ASN A 58 -6.11 -13.45 -10.40
C ASN A 58 -6.31 -14.93 -10.72
N PHE A 59 -7.19 -15.24 -11.67
CA PHE A 59 -7.39 -16.64 -12.06
C PHE A 59 -6.22 -17.13 -12.90
N PRO A 60 -5.71 -18.36 -12.66
CA PRO A 60 -4.69 -18.94 -13.52
C PRO A 60 -5.13 -19.01 -14.99
N LYS A 61 -4.24 -18.59 -15.89
CA LYS A 61 -4.42 -18.66 -17.34
C LYS A 61 -3.28 -19.45 -17.97
N PHE A 62 -3.51 -19.93 -19.19
CA PHE A 62 -2.45 -20.57 -19.97
C PHE A 62 -1.58 -19.51 -20.65
N PHE A 63 -0.32 -19.42 -20.24
CA PHE A 63 0.64 -18.47 -20.83
C PHE A 63 1.53 -19.18 -21.85
N LYS A 64 1.33 -18.88 -23.13
CA LYS A 64 2.09 -19.47 -24.24
C LYS A 64 3.62 -19.32 -24.09
N LEU A 65 4.08 -18.19 -23.56
CA LEU A 65 5.51 -17.88 -23.38
C LEU A 65 6.22 -18.81 -22.40
N ILE A 66 5.51 -19.32 -21.39
CA ILE A 66 6.06 -20.23 -20.37
C ILE A 66 5.50 -21.65 -20.47
N GLY A 67 4.58 -21.90 -21.42
CA GLY A 67 4.03 -23.22 -21.72
C GLY A 67 3.25 -23.88 -20.57
N ARG A 68 2.74 -23.10 -19.60
CA ARG A 68 2.03 -23.63 -18.43
C ARG A 68 0.86 -22.76 -17.99
N MET A 69 0.00 -23.35 -17.17
CA MET A 69 -1.01 -22.62 -16.39
C MET A 69 -0.31 -21.89 -15.24
N GLN A 70 -0.58 -20.61 -15.09
CA GLN A 70 -0.04 -19.79 -14.00
C GLN A 70 -0.97 -18.64 -13.70
N GLU A 71 -0.95 -18.15 -12.47
CA GLU A 71 -1.55 -16.85 -12.16
C GLU A 71 -0.79 -15.72 -12.90
N PRO A 72 -1.51 -14.73 -13.47
CA PRO A 72 -0.88 -13.55 -14.05
C PRO A 72 -0.02 -12.84 -12.99
N ALA A 73 1.29 -12.82 -13.21
CA ALA A 73 2.24 -12.20 -12.31
C ALA A 73 2.63 -10.80 -12.80
N PHE A 74 2.81 -9.88 -11.85
CA PHE A 74 3.26 -8.53 -12.14
C PHE A 74 4.77 -8.50 -12.31
N ALA A 75 5.29 -7.65 -13.18
CA ALA A 75 6.73 -7.49 -13.30
C ALA A 75 7.31 -6.84 -12.03
N ILE A 76 8.39 -7.41 -11.48
CA ILE A 76 9.01 -6.93 -10.23
C ILE A 76 9.40 -5.44 -10.25
N TRP A 77 9.78 -4.90 -11.42
CA TRP A 77 10.18 -3.50 -11.57
C TRP A 77 9.03 -2.50 -11.36
N ARG A 78 7.77 -2.96 -11.34
CA ARG A 78 6.61 -2.11 -11.00
C ARG A 78 6.57 -1.71 -9.54
N PHE A 79 7.40 -2.34 -8.71
CA PHE A 79 7.38 -2.18 -7.27
C PHE A 79 8.70 -1.65 -6.74
N ARG A 80 8.62 -0.91 -5.63
CA ARG A 80 9.76 -0.52 -4.81
C ARG A 80 9.61 -1.14 -3.43
N LYS A 81 10.69 -1.70 -2.89
CA LYS A 81 10.68 -2.29 -1.55
C LYS A 81 10.50 -1.19 -0.51
N LEU A 82 9.56 -1.39 0.40
CA LEU A 82 9.42 -0.56 1.58
C LEU A 82 10.34 -1.12 2.65
N ASN A 83 11.23 -0.27 3.14
CA ASN A 83 12.04 -0.57 4.31
C ASN A 83 11.36 0.15 5.48
N TYR A 84 10.40 -0.51 6.12
CA TYR A 84 10.07 -0.11 7.49
C TYR A 84 11.31 -0.48 8.30
N ALA A 85 12.19 0.49 8.53
CA ALA A 85 13.05 0.39 9.69
C ALA A 85 12.08 0.13 10.85
N ALA A 86 12.26 -0.99 11.56
CA ALA A 86 11.63 -1.10 12.87
C ALA A 86 12.10 0.15 13.62
N ALA A 87 11.22 1.15 13.75
CA ALA A 87 11.50 2.26 14.64
C ALA A 87 11.85 1.59 15.97
N PRO A 88 13.01 1.87 16.59
CA PRO A 88 13.21 1.44 17.96
C PRO A 88 12.00 1.96 18.77
N ALA A 89 11.46 1.10 19.63
CA ALA A 89 10.20 1.29 20.33
C ALA A 89 10.26 2.37 21.43
N GLU A 90 10.83 3.54 21.14
CA GLU A 90 10.97 4.66 22.06
C GLU A 90 10.61 5.97 21.35
N ALA A 91 9.82 6.81 22.04
CA ALA A 91 9.34 8.14 21.67
C ALA A 91 7.99 8.23 20.92
N LEU A 92 6.90 7.84 21.59
CA LEU A 92 5.67 8.65 21.61
C LEU A 92 5.32 8.93 23.07
N THR A 93 6.11 9.80 23.71
CA THR A 93 5.72 10.50 24.94
C THR A 93 5.75 11.99 24.63
N GLU A 94 4.65 12.50 24.10
CA GLU A 94 4.28 13.91 24.25
C GLU A 94 2.87 13.94 24.86
N GLU A 95 2.84 13.74 26.18
CA GLU A 95 1.72 14.17 26.99
C GLU A 95 1.88 15.66 27.33
N LYS A 96 0.77 16.40 27.22
CA LYS A 96 0.44 17.72 27.77
C LYS A 96 0.85 18.96 26.95
N GLU A 97 -0.17 19.57 26.34
CA GLU A 97 -0.45 20.99 26.57
C GLU A 97 -1.79 21.12 27.33
N LEU A 98 -1.73 21.56 28.59
CA LEU A 98 -2.90 22.00 29.36
C LEU A 98 -3.36 23.34 28.79
N ILE A 99 -4.60 23.41 28.30
CA ILE A 99 -5.27 24.67 28.00
C ILE A 99 -5.79 25.24 29.34
N SER A 100 -5.20 26.36 29.80
CA SER A 100 -5.76 27.16 30.88
C SER A 100 -6.93 27.98 30.34
N VAL A 101 -8.15 27.64 30.74
CA VAL A 101 -9.32 28.49 30.46
C VAL A 101 -9.47 29.47 31.63
N ASP A 102 -9.20 30.74 31.35
CA ASP A 102 -9.51 31.87 32.23
C ASP A 102 -11.03 31.91 32.47
N SER A 103 -11.45 31.61 33.70
CA SER A 103 -12.82 31.88 34.14
C SER A 103 -12.85 33.25 34.82
N GLU A 104 -13.30 34.27 34.08
CA GLU A 104 -13.68 35.57 34.62
C GLU A 104 -14.82 35.39 35.65
N PRO A 105 -14.74 36.01 36.84
CA PRO A 105 -15.88 36.01 37.76
C PRO A 105 -16.95 37.02 37.34
N LEU A 106 -18.16 36.48 37.22
CA LEU A 106 -19.43 37.17 36.97
C LEU A 106 -19.66 38.37 37.90
N LYS A 107 -20.14 39.46 37.28
CA LYS A 107 -20.70 40.68 37.89
C LYS A 107 -21.68 40.35 39.02
N LYS A 108 -21.42 40.84 40.24
CA LYS A 108 -22.47 41.00 41.25
C LYS A 108 -23.12 42.37 41.07
N ALA A 109 -24.42 42.35 40.80
CA ALA A 109 -25.29 43.52 40.89
C ALA A 109 -25.40 43.98 42.35
N GLU A 110 -25.26 45.28 42.56
CA GLU A 110 -25.70 45.96 43.79
C GLU A 110 -27.24 45.96 43.82
N PRO A 111 -27.84 45.81 45.02
CA PRO A 111 -28.59 46.97 45.50
C PRO A 111 -28.44 47.16 47.02
N VAL A 112 -28.28 48.41 47.46
CA VAL A 112 -28.58 48.78 48.84
C VAL A 112 -29.52 49.98 48.78
N ASP A 113 -30.81 49.69 48.96
CA ASP A 113 -31.85 50.66 49.30
C ASP A 113 -31.87 50.89 50.83
N LYS A 114 -31.97 52.18 51.18
CA LYS A 114 -32.35 52.80 52.47
C LYS A 114 -31.30 52.97 53.57
#